data_AF-A0A7V8NMD5-F1
#
_entry.id   AF-A0A7V8NMD5-F1
#
_cell.length_a   1.000
_cell.length_b   1.000
_cell.length_c   1.000
_cell.angle_alpha   90.00
_cell.angle_beta   90.00
_cell.angle_gamma   90.00
#
_symmetry.space_group_name_H-M   'P 1'
#
loop_
_entity.id
_entity.type
_entity.pdbx_description
1 polymer ?
#
loop_
_entity_poly.entity_id
_entity_poly.type
_entity_poly.pdbx_seq_one_letter_code
_entity_poly.pdbx_strand_id
1 'polypeptide(L)'
;MRDEIVMSWERCARAGLRPDRFEVPYDADVDSRGRLCWAAGPVLDGVGDDLDGTGVGLLLTDQRARVLARRVADHDTARLLDRVQLAPGYGYREEQIGTNAIGTAIAGRGPALVAGQEHFADALTRLACAAVTVADPATGRVIGVVDVTCAADKASPLMLPLVKRAAWEIGQRLLDDSSADERILQEHFLRARRTSKGPVLALSRRTMLVNGAATGIVEPADRELLWDSMLRSLASGQQQPFPVPLANGRQIAIRCEPILDGIRLVGVLARPRTATARTHGAPERRNTASTPAYGWSSLTAAELAVAEQVAQGLTNREAAAHLYLSPHTIDFHLRQVFRKLDVRSRVELTRATLRRQAEPAL
;
A
#
# COMPACT_ATOMS: atom_id res chain seq x y z
N MET A 1 24.46 2.04 -28.58
CA MET A 1 23.47 1.95 -27.49
C MET A 1 24.21 1.49 -26.23
N ARG A 2 23.86 2.00 -25.05
CA ARG A 2 24.54 1.65 -23.78
C ARG A 2 24.20 0.21 -23.36
N ASP A 3 25.13 -0.48 -22.69
CA ASP A 3 24.97 -1.89 -22.29
C ASP A 3 23.72 -2.13 -21.43
N GLU A 4 23.41 -1.22 -20.51
CA GLU A 4 22.20 -1.26 -19.68
C GLU A 4 20.91 -1.31 -20.52
N ILE A 5 20.86 -0.50 -21.58
CA ILE A 5 19.71 -0.44 -22.49
C ILE A 5 19.63 -1.72 -23.33
N VAL A 6 20.77 -2.25 -23.79
CA VAL A 6 20.80 -3.53 -24.52
C VAL A 6 20.26 -4.66 -23.64
N MET A 7 20.73 -4.76 -22.39
CA MET A 7 20.23 -5.75 -21.43
C MET A 7 18.73 -5.59 -21.14
N SER A 8 18.24 -4.35 -21.09
CA SER A 8 16.82 -4.07 -20.93
C SER A 8 16.01 -4.54 -22.14
N TRP A 9 16.45 -4.20 -23.35
CA TRP A 9 15.79 -4.62 -24.59
C TRP A 9 15.73 -6.14 -24.73
N GLU A 10 16.79 -6.85 -24.32
CA GLU A 10 16.78 -8.31 -24.27
C GLU A 10 15.72 -8.86 -23.31
N ARG A 11 15.55 -8.24 -22.13
CA ARG A 11 14.48 -8.64 -21.19
C ARG A 11 13.10 -8.40 -21.78
N CYS A 12 12.87 -7.25 -22.41
CA CYS A 12 11.62 -6.92 -23.09
C CYS A 12 11.31 -7.91 -24.23
N ALA A 13 12.30 -8.24 -25.06
CA ALA A 13 12.16 -9.22 -26.13
C ALA A 13 11.86 -10.62 -25.59
N ARG A 14 12.52 -11.05 -24.51
CA ARG A 14 12.23 -12.34 -23.84
C ARG A 14 10.83 -12.37 -23.22
N ALA A 15 10.30 -11.23 -22.79
CA ALA A 15 8.91 -11.09 -22.31
C ALA A 15 7.88 -11.07 -23.46
N GLY A 16 8.31 -11.14 -24.72
CA GLY A 16 7.43 -11.17 -25.89
C GLY A 16 6.87 -9.80 -26.29
N LEU A 17 7.46 -8.71 -25.78
CA LEU A 17 7.02 -7.36 -26.11
C LEU A 17 7.40 -7.01 -27.56
N ARG A 18 6.58 -6.14 -28.16
CA ARG A 18 6.79 -5.62 -29.51
C ARG A 18 6.88 -4.09 -29.49
N PRO A 19 7.86 -3.46 -30.17
CA PRO A 19 8.01 -2.01 -30.19
C PRO A 19 6.78 -1.24 -30.70
N ASP A 20 6.05 -1.83 -31.66
CA ASP A 20 4.89 -1.23 -32.31
C ASP A 20 3.59 -1.34 -31.49
N ARG A 21 3.61 -2.09 -30.38
CA ARG A 21 2.45 -2.27 -29.50
C ARG A 21 2.68 -1.56 -28.17
N PHE A 22 1.76 -0.65 -27.84
CA PHE A 22 1.83 0.14 -26.62
C PHE A 22 0.47 0.10 -25.91
N GLU A 23 0.34 -0.82 -24.96
CA GLU A 23 -0.84 -0.97 -24.10
C GLU A 23 -0.40 -0.84 -22.65
N VAL A 24 -0.83 0.25 -21.99
CA VAL A 24 -0.41 0.54 -20.62
C VAL A 24 -1.48 0.02 -19.64
N PRO A 25 -1.15 -0.91 -18.72
CA PRO A 25 -2.09 -1.39 -17.72
C PRO A 25 -2.55 -0.24 -16.81
N TYR A 26 -3.83 -0.22 -16.47
CA TYR A 26 -4.42 0.76 -15.57
C TYR A 26 -5.03 0.09 -14.34
N ASP A 27 -4.74 0.64 -13.17
CA ASP A 27 -5.30 0.25 -11.89
C ASP A 27 -5.63 1.52 -11.10
N ALA A 28 -6.91 1.77 -10.87
CA ALA A 28 -7.37 2.93 -10.12
C ALA A 28 -7.00 2.85 -8.62
N ASP A 29 -6.68 1.65 -8.11
CA ASP A 29 -6.38 1.38 -6.71
C ASP A 29 -4.89 1.58 -6.41
N VAL A 30 -4.48 2.85 -6.42
CA VAL A 30 -3.14 3.30 -6.05
C VAL A 30 -3.14 3.95 -4.67
N ASP A 31 -2.12 3.64 -3.85
CA ASP A 31 -1.95 4.17 -2.50
C ASP A 31 -1.46 5.63 -2.50
N SER A 32 -2.33 6.54 -2.96
CA SER A 32 -2.07 7.97 -3.11
C SER A 32 -1.94 8.73 -1.77
N ARG A 33 -2.24 8.08 -0.65
CA ARG A 33 -2.14 8.63 0.71
C ARG A 33 -1.19 7.85 1.62
N GLY A 34 -0.50 6.87 1.06
CA GLY A 34 0.46 6.05 1.77
C GLY A 34 1.66 6.86 2.23
N ARG A 35 2.48 6.21 3.07
CA ARG A 35 3.68 6.82 3.65
C ARG A 35 4.64 7.39 2.62
N LEU A 36 4.79 6.73 1.47
CA LEU A 36 5.61 7.23 0.37
C LEU A 36 5.03 8.53 -0.21
N CYS A 37 3.73 8.57 -0.52
CA CYS A 37 3.07 9.76 -1.04
C CYS A 37 3.08 10.92 -0.05
N TRP A 38 2.93 10.65 1.24
CA TRP A 38 3.04 11.66 2.30
C TRP A 38 4.46 12.25 2.35
N ALA A 39 5.49 11.42 2.31
CA ALA A 39 6.87 11.89 2.33
C ALA A 39 7.23 12.65 1.05
N ALA A 40 6.75 12.14 -0.10
CA ALA A 40 7.03 12.68 -1.41
C ALA A 40 6.28 13.98 -1.71
N GLY A 41 5.03 14.13 -1.26
CA GLY A 41 4.16 15.24 -1.62
C GLY A 41 4.85 16.61 -1.59
N PRO A 42 5.37 17.06 -0.43
CA PRO A 42 6.03 18.36 -0.33
C PRO A 42 7.29 18.50 -1.19
N VAL A 43 8.04 17.41 -1.43
CA VAL A 43 9.22 17.42 -2.31
C VAL A 43 8.79 17.55 -3.76
N LEU A 44 7.75 16.81 -4.16
CA LEU A 44 7.22 16.89 -5.52
C LEU A 44 6.58 18.25 -5.80
N ASP A 45 5.89 18.84 -4.82
CA ASP A 45 5.29 20.16 -4.94
C ASP A 45 6.40 21.22 -5.11
N GLY A 46 7.40 21.25 -4.22
CA GLY A 46 8.51 22.23 -4.31
C GLY A 46 9.35 22.08 -5.57
N VAL A 47 9.74 20.86 -5.94
CA VAL A 47 10.47 20.62 -7.20
C VAL A 47 9.60 20.89 -8.42
N GLY A 48 8.30 20.59 -8.34
CA GLY A 48 7.34 20.89 -9.41
C GLY A 48 7.23 22.39 -9.68
N ASP A 49 7.19 23.20 -8.62
CA ASP A 49 7.17 24.66 -8.70
C ASP A 49 8.48 25.20 -9.33
N ASP A 50 9.64 24.67 -8.93
CA ASP A 50 10.95 25.05 -9.51
C ASP A 50 11.09 24.67 -10.99
N LEU A 51 10.34 23.67 -11.45
CA LEU A 51 10.33 23.19 -12.83
C LEU A 51 9.30 23.90 -13.72
N ASP A 52 8.51 24.82 -13.19
CA ASP A 52 7.54 25.57 -13.99
C ASP A 52 8.21 26.26 -15.19
N GLY A 53 7.56 26.19 -16.36
CA GLY A 53 8.07 26.73 -17.62
C GLY A 53 9.21 25.94 -18.28
N THR A 54 9.74 24.89 -17.66
CA THR A 54 10.86 24.11 -18.23
C THR A 54 10.42 23.03 -19.23
N GLY A 55 9.15 22.64 -19.22
CA GLY A 55 8.64 21.53 -20.05
C GLY A 55 9.03 20.15 -19.51
N VAL A 56 9.22 20.03 -18.20
CA VAL A 56 9.59 18.80 -17.49
C VAL A 56 8.46 18.42 -16.54
N GLY A 57 7.97 17.20 -16.65
CA GLY A 57 7.05 16.61 -15.69
C GLY A 57 7.80 15.82 -14.62
N LEU A 58 7.30 15.85 -13.39
CA LEU A 58 7.81 15.10 -12.25
C LEU A 58 6.77 14.08 -11.79
N LEU A 59 7.22 12.85 -11.55
CA LEU A 59 6.37 11.71 -11.26
C LEU A 59 6.87 10.90 -10.07
N LEU A 60 5.92 10.26 -9.40
CA LEU A 60 6.17 9.29 -8.35
C LEU A 60 5.44 8.00 -8.70
N THR A 61 6.11 6.87 -8.56
CA THR A 61 5.52 5.53 -8.70
C THR A 61 5.73 4.69 -7.45
N ASP A 62 4.92 3.65 -7.28
CA ASP A 62 5.16 2.62 -6.27
C ASP A 62 6.23 1.62 -6.72
N GLN A 63 6.62 0.70 -5.83
CA GLN A 63 7.53 -0.42 -6.12
C GLN A 63 7.06 -1.36 -7.26
N ARG A 64 5.83 -1.18 -7.74
CA ARG A 64 5.24 -1.93 -8.86
C ARG A 64 5.24 -1.12 -10.16
N ALA A 65 5.93 0.02 -10.19
CA ALA A 65 5.95 0.99 -11.29
C ALA A 65 4.57 1.58 -11.63
N ARG A 66 3.61 1.58 -10.69
CA ARG A 66 2.32 2.26 -10.89
C ARG A 66 2.45 3.71 -10.48
N VAL A 67 2.06 4.62 -11.37
CA VAL A 67 2.12 6.06 -11.09
C VAL A 67 1.16 6.40 -9.94
N LEU A 68 1.70 7.05 -8.92
CA LEU A 68 0.98 7.51 -7.73
C LEU A 68 0.66 9.00 -7.81
N ALA A 69 1.60 9.79 -8.33
CA ALA A 69 1.46 11.24 -8.45
C ALA A 69 2.20 11.76 -9.68
N ARG A 70 1.68 12.87 -10.22
CA ARG A 70 2.24 13.62 -11.34
C ARG A 70 2.18 15.12 -11.00
N ARG A 71 3.25 15.85 -11.29
CA ARG A 71 3.34 17.31 -11.25
C ARG A 71 3.85 17.78 -12.59
N VAL A 72 3.02 18.56 -13.27
CA VAL A 72 3.31 19.14 -14.58
C VAL A 72 2.65 20.50 -14.58
N ALA A 73 3.44 21.54 -14.81
CA ALA A 73 2.92 22.91 -14.83
C ALA A 73 2.41 23.30 -16.23
N ASP A 74 3.10 22.86 -17.30
CA ASP A 74 2.77 23.26 -18.67
C ASP A 74 1.85 22.27 -19.42
N HIS A 75 0.95 22.83 -20.21
CA HIS A 75 -0.08 22.06 -20.93
C HIS A 75 0.47 21.14 -22.02
N ASP A 76 1.58 21.54 -22.66
CA ASP A 76 2.18 20.76 -23.75
C ASP A 76 2.86 19.49 -23.21
N THR A 77 3.56 19.60 -22.09
CA THR A 77 4.10 18.44 -21.37
C THR A 77 2.96 17.57 -20.85
N ALA A 78 1.90 18.15 -20.26
CA ALA A 78 0.75 17.37 -19.80
C ALA A 78 0.13 16.53 -20.93
N ARG A 79 -0.11 17.15 -22.10
CA ARG A 79 -0.60 16.46 -23.31
C ARG A 79 0.37 15.40 -23.83
N LEU A 80 1.68 15.67 -23.77
CA LEU A 80 2.70 14.70 -24.16
C LEU A 80 2.64 13.46 -23.26
N LEU A 81 2.54 13.64 -21.94
CA LEU A 81 2.44 12.56 -20.97
C LEU A 81 1.09 11.81 -21.08
N ASP A 82 -0.01 12.52 -21.32
CA ASP A 82 -1.34 11.91 -21.49
C ASP A 82 -1.39 10.99 -22.72
N ARG A 83 -0.73 11.35 -23.83
CA ARG A 83 -0.66 10.52 -25.05
C ARG A 83 -0.01 9.17 -24.81
N VAL A 84 0.91 9.10 -23.86
CA VAL A 84 1.58 7.85 -23.49
C VAL A 84 0.96 7.22 -22.24
N GLN A 85 -0.16 7.75 -21.74
CA GLN A 85 -0.85 7.27 -20.53
C GLN A 85 0.02 7.36 -19.25
N LEU A 86 0.91 8.35 -19.18
CA LEU A 86 1.77 8.57 -18.01
C LEU A 86 1.05 9.45 -16.98
N ALA A 87 0.08 8.84 -16.29
CA ALA A 87 -0.77 9.47 -15.28
C ALA A 87 -1.06 8.51 -14.11
N PRO A 88 -1.52 9.00 -12.94
CA PRO A 88 -1.83 8.13 -11.80
C PRO A 88 -2.70 6.92 -12.17
N GLY A 89 -2.32 5.75 -11.65
CA GLY A 89 -2.97 4.47 -11.91
C GLY A 89 -2.37 3.65 -13.05
N TYR A 90 -1.63 4.26 -13.97
CA TYR A 90 -0.97 3.53 -15.06
C TYR A 90 0.35 2.87 -14.64
N GLY A 91 0.63 1.68 -15.17
CA GLY A 91 1.79 0.85 -14.84
C GLY A 91 2.92 0.91 -15.87
N TYR A 92 4.15 1.17 -15.42
CA TYR A 92 5.34 1.37 -16.25
C TYR A 92 6.42 0.28 -16.06
N ARG A 93 6.00 -0.94 -15.76
CA ARG A 93 6.98 -2.03 -15.62
C ARG A 93 7.64 -2.32 -16.97
N GLU A 94 8.94 -2.54 -16.92
CA GLU A 94 9.75 -2.87 -18.09
C GLU A 94 9.21 -4.12 -18.83
N GLU A 95 8.74 -5.12 -18.07
CA GLU A 95 8.17 -6.37 -18.58
C GLU A 95 6.79 -6.21 -19.24
N GLN A 96 6.14 -5.05 -19.09
CA GLN A 96 4.78 -4.81 -19.60
C GLN A 96 4.76 -3.85 -20.78
N ILE A 97 5.54 -2.76 -20.71
CA ILE A 97 5.50 -1.67 -21.70
C ILE A 97 6.85 -1.40 -22.37
N GLY A 98 7.87 -2.20 -22.04
CA GLY A 98 9.20 -2.10 -22.61
C GLY A 98 10.14 -1.19 -21.82
N THR A 99 11.38 -1.08 -22.29
CA THR A 99 12.42 -0.22 -21.72
C THR A 99 11.92 1.21 -21.57
N ASN A 100 11.87 1.65 -20.31
CA ASN A 100 11.50 2.99 -19.87
C ASN A 100 12.24 3.27 -18.55
N ALA A 101 12.48 4.53 -18.20
CA ALA A 101 13.33 4.85 -17.06
C ALA A 101 12.79 4.29 -15.72
N ILE A 102 11.49 4.33 -15.48
CA ILE A 102 10.87 3.82 -14.23
C ILE A 102 11.13 2.32 -14.08
N GLY A 103 10.78 1.53 -15.09
CA GLY A 103 10.96 0.07 -15.09
C GLY A 103 12.43 -0.32 -15.01
N THR A 104 13.29 0.33 -15.81
CA THR A 104 14.72 0.08 -15.84
C THR A 104 15.39 0.40 -14.50
N ALA A 105 14.99 1.49 -13.83
CA ALA A 105 15.50 1.84 -12.51
C ALA A 105 15.19 0.76 -11.46
N ILE A 106 13.98 0.17 -11.49
CA ILE A 106 13.59 -0.92 -10.60
C ILE A 106 14.39 -2.20 -10.90
N ALA A 107 14.49 -2.58 -12.17
CA ALA A 107 15.20 -3.78 -12.61
C ALA A 107 16.70 -3.70 -12.28
N GLY A 108 17.31 -2.54 -12.49
CA GLY A 108 18.70 -2.24 -12.17
C GLY A 108 18.96 -1.93 -10.69
N ARG A 109 17.91 -1.76 -9.87
CA ARG A 109 17.99 -1.29 -8.47
C ARG A 109 18.82 -0.01 -8.33
N GLY A 110 18.65 0.93 -9.26
CA GLY A 110 19.49 2.10 -9.35
C GLY A 110 18.95 3.19 -10.27
N PRO A 111 19.71 4.27 -10.46
CA PRO A 111 19.33 5.36 -11.36
C PRO A 111 19.29 4.89 -12.82
N ALA A 112 18.28 5.29 -13.57
CA ALA A 112 18.18 5.04 -15.01
C ALA A 112 17.93 6.36 -15.77
N LEU A 113 18.53 6.47 -16.94
CA LEU A 113 18.23 7.51 -17.94
C LEU A 113 17.86 6.77 -19.22
N VAL A 114 16.76 7.13 -19.87
CA VAL A 114 16.34 6.54 -21.16
C VAL A 114 15.87 7.69 -22.04
N ALA A 115 16.47 7.83 -23.22
CA ALA A 115 16.16 8.95 -24.12
C ALA A 115 15.90 8.49 -25.55
N GLY A 116 14.85 9.06 -26.14
CA GLY A 116 14.53 8.87 -27.55
C GLY A 116 14.39 7.39 -27.91
N GLN A 117 15.17 6.97 -28.91
CA GLN A 117 15.23 5.61 -29.45
C GLN A 117 15.79 4.56 -28.48
N GLU A 118 16.21 4.94 -27.26
CA GLU A 118 16.54 3.96 -26.23
C GLU A 118 15.29 3.36 -25.56
N HIS A 119 14.13 4.01 -25.71
CA HIS A 119 12.86 3.41 -25.33
C HIS A 119 12.53 2.25 -26.25
N PHE A 120 12.06 1.14 -25.67
CA PHE A 120 11.71 -0.04 -26.47
C PHE A 120 10.42 0.16 -27.28
N ALA A 121 9.43 0.84 -26.70
CA ALA A 121 8.17 1.11 -27.37
C ALA A 121 8.24 2.38 -28.22
N ASP A 122 7.80 2.29 -29.48
CA ASP A 122 7.82 3.41 -30.45
C ASP A 122 7.08 4.64 -29.92
N ALA A 123 5.98 4.41 -29.20
CA ALA A 123 5.17 5.46 -28.58
C ALA A 123 5.95 6.35 -27.59
N LEU A 124 7.00 5.81 -26.94
CA LEU A 124 7.82 6.52 -25.95
C LEU A 124 9.04 7.22 -26.55
N THR A 125 9.37 6.97 -27.82
CA THR A 125 10.60 7.48 -28.47
C THR A 125 10.67 9.00 -28.62
N ARG A 126 9.59 9.72 -28.33
CA ARG A 126 9.58 11.19 -28.27
C ARG A 126 9.93 11.76 -26.91
N LEU A 127 10.22 10.91 -25.93
CA LEU A 127 10.49 11.28 -24.55
C LEU A 127 11.95 11.13 -24.18
N ALA A 128 12.35 11.87 -23.15
CA ALA A 128 13.51 11.56 -22.33
C ALA A 128 13.07 11.47 -20.87
N CYS A 129 13.53 10.43 -20.19
CA CYS A 129 13.14 10.11 -18.82
C CYS A 129 14.36 9.82 -17.97
N ALA A 130 14.40 10.36 -16.75
CA ALA A 130 15.39 10.02 -15.74
C ALA A 130 14.67 9.59 -14.46
N ALA A 131 15.04 8.43 -13.93
CA ALA A 131 14.36 7.83 -12.79
C ALA A 131 15.34 7.34 -11.73
N VAL A 132 14.96 7.44 -10.45
CA VAL A 132 15.73 6.93 -9.32
C VAL A 132 14.79 6.25 -8.33
N THR A 133 15.16 5.06 -7.89
CA THR A 133 14.44 4.31 -6.86
C THR A 133 14.49 5.02 -5.50
N VAL A 134 13.35 5.06 -4.80
CA VAL A 134 13.26 5.44 -3.39
C VAL A 134 13.23 4.16 -2.55
N ALA A 135 14.19 4.03 -1.64
CA ALA A 135 14.26 2.94 -0.69
C ALA A 135 13.63 3.34 0.66
N ASP A 136 12.96 2.40 1.34
CA ASP A 136 12.60 2.57 2.75
C ASP A 136 13.89 2.59 3.57
N PRO A 137 14.21 3.71 4.26
CA PRO A 137 15.45 3.85 5.00
C PRO A 137 15.66 2.79 6.09
N ALA A 138 14.59 2.18 6.62
CA ALA A 138 14.73 1.16 7.66
C ALA A 138 14.95 -0.25 7.14
N THR A 139 14.51 -0.56 5.92
CA THR A 139 14.59 -1.93 5.37
C THR A 139 15.52 -2.04 4.16
N GLY A 140 15.92 -0.91 3.57
CA GLY A 140 16.65 -0.85 2.30
C GLY A 140 15.83 -1.32 1.09
N ARG A 141 14.56 -1.68 1.25
CA ARG A 141 13.71 -2.14 0.15
C ARG A 141 13.24 -0.96 -0.69
N VAL A 142 13.27 -1.12 -2.01
CA VAL A 142 12.65 -0.15 -2.94
C VAL A 142 11.15 -0.13 -2.69
N ILE A 143 10.62 1.05 -2.36
CA ILE A 143 9.19 1.30 -2.11
C ILE A 143 8.54 2.13 -3.22
N GLY A 144 9.34 2.76 -4.07
CA GLY A 144 8.87 3.54 -5.21
C GLY A 144 9.99 4.07 -6.09
N VAL A 145 9.63 4.91 -7.04
CA VAL A 145 10.56 5.57 -7.96
C VAL A 145 10.12 7.01 -8.14
N VAL A 146 11.07 7.94 -8.10
CA VAL A 146 10.86 9.31 -8.60
C VAL A 146 11.36 9.35 -10.04
N ASP A 147 10.61 9.97 -10.92
CA ASP A 147 10.95 10.11 -12.34
C ASP A 147 10.72 11.55 -12.79
N VAL A 148 11.58 12.05 -13.67
CA VAL A 148 11.29 13.23 -14.49
C VAL A 148 11.23 12.83 -15.94
N THR A 149 10.22 13.35 -16.63
CA THR A 149 9.98 13.08 -18.05
C THR A 149 9.77 14.38 -18.80
N CYS A 150 10.41 14.53 -19.95
CA CYS A 150 10.22 15.65 -20.87
C CYS A 150 10.22 15.16 -22.34
N ALA A 151 10.01 16.09 -23.27
CA ALA A 151 10.26 15.83 -24.69
C ALA A 151 11.75 15.54 -24.94
N ALA A 152 12.07 14.63 -25.88
CA ALA A 152 13.43 14.16 -26.12
C ALA A 152 14.40 15.29 -26.52
N ASP A 153 13.92 16.34 -27.18
CA ASP A 153 14.70 17.54 -27.54
C ASP A 153 14.99 18.48 -26.35
N LYS A 154 14.25 18.31 -25.24
CA LYS A 154 14.46 19.00 -23.97
C LYS A 154 15.29 18.19 -22.96
N ALA A 155 15.89 17.07 -23.39
CA ALA A 155 16.73 16.26 -22.53
C ALA A 155 17.91 17.09 -21.98
N SER A 156 18.15 16.98 -20.67
CA SER A 156 19.19 17.76 -19.99
C SER A 156 20.06 16.87 -19.10
N PRO A 157 21.39 17.09 -19.04
CA PRO A 157 22.27 16.40 -18.09
C PRO A 157 21.87 16.59 -16.62
N LEU A 158 21.08 17.62 -16.31
CA LEU A 158 20.61 17.93 -14.95
C LEU A 158 19.43 17.05 -14.49
N MET A 159 18.77 16.33 -15.40
CA MET A 159 17.62 15.48 -15.06
C MET A 159 17.98 14.42 -14.01
N LEU A 160 19.09 13.69 -14.19
CA LEU A 160 19.49 12.63 -13.27
C LEU A 160 19.93 13.18 -11.89
N PRO A 161 20.79 14.23 -11.79
CA PRO A 161 21.06 14.90 -10.52
C PRO A 161 19.81 15.39 -9.78
N LEU A 162 18.85 15.97 -10.50
CA LEU A 162 17.60 16.47 -9.93
C LEU A 162 16.80 15.35 -9.26
N VAL A 163 16.58 14.25 -9.98
CA VAL A 163 15.81 13.12 -9.45
C VAL A 163 16.55 12.41 -8.32
N LYS A 164 17.89 12.32 -8.39
CA LYS A 164 18.70 11.84 -7.26
C LYS A 164 18.50 12.69 -6.01
N ARG A 165 18.50 14.02 -6.16
CA ARG A 165 18.27 14.95 -5.04
C ARG A 165 16.86 14.79 -4.47
N ALA A 166 15.84 14.76 -5.31
CA ALA A 166 14.46 14.56 -4.89
C ALA A 166 14.28 13.21 -4.15
N ALA A 167 14.80 12.11 -4.71
CA ALA A 167 14.73 10.79 -4.06
C ALA A 167 15.45 10.77 -2.70
N TRP A 168 16.61 11.43 -2.58
CA TRP A 168 17.33 11.57 -1.31
C TRP A 168 16.49 12.34 -0.27
N GLU A 169 15.86 13.44 -0.66
CA GLU A 169 15.05 14.27 0.23
C GLU A 169 13.79 13.56 0.71
N ILE A 170 13.15 12.79 -0.17
CA ILE A 170 12.06 11.89 0.21
C ILE A 170 12.54 10.84 1.22
N GLY A 171 13.73 10.28 1.00
CA GLY A 171 14.39 9.38 1.95
C GLY A 171 14.60 10.01 3.34
N GLN A 172 15.06 11.26 3.41
CA GLN A 172 15.20 11.98 4.67
C GLN A 172 13.86 12.18 5.38
N ARG A 173 12.82 12.59 4.64
CA ARG A 173 11.48 12.75 5.21
C ARG A 173 10.90 11.42 5.73
N LEU A 174 11.21 10.31 5.06
CA LEU A 174 10.84 8.97 5.54
C LEU A 174 11.58 8.57 6.83
N LEU A 175 12.84 9.00 6.99
CA LEU A 175 13.61 8.81 8.24
C LEU A 175 13.02 9.64 9.39
N ASP A 176 12.78 10.92 9.14
CA ASP A 176 12.27 11.87 10.13
C ASP A 176 10.89 11.46 10.64
N ASP A 177 10.00 11.03 9.74
CA ASP A 177 8.67 10.51 10.08
C ASP A 177 8.74 9.26 10.97
N SER A 178 9.68 8.35 10.72
CA SER A 178 9.86 7.17 11.59
C SER A 178 10.23 7.60 13.01
N SER A 179 11.06 8.64 13.15
CA SER A 179 11.49 9.16 14.44
C SER A 179 10.34 9.86 15.17
N ALA A 180 9.50 10.60 14.43
CA ALA A 180 8.29 11.23 14.97
C ALA A 180 7.26 10.18 15.41
N ASP A 181 7.03 9.14 14.59
CA ASP A 181 6.11 8.05 14.89
C ASP A 181 6.52 7.28 16.14
N GLU A 182 7.82 6.98 16.28
CA GLU A 182 8.36 6.34 17.48
C GLU A 182 8.15 7.20 18.73
N ARG A 183 8.33 8.52 18.61
CA ARG A 183 8.07 9.45 19.71
C ARG A 183 6.59 9.49 20.10
N ILE A 184 5.68 9.60 19.13
CA ILE A 184 4.22 9.58 19.38
C ILE A 184 3.80 8.24 20.01
N LEU A 185 4.29 7.12 19.48
CA LEU A 185 4.05 5.79 20.02
C LEU A 185 4.51 5.70 21.49
N GLN A 186 5.71 6.19 21.79
CA GLN A 186 6.28 6.19 23.13
C GLN A 186 5.50 7.11 24.09
N GLU A 187 5.08 8.29 23.65
CA GLU A 187 4.27 9.21 24.45
C GLU A 187 2.92 8.59 24.83
N HIS A 188 2.22 7.98 23.88
CA HIS A 188 0.97 7.25 24.13
C HIS A 188 1.18 6.06 25.07
N PHE A 189 2.25 5.28 24.86
CA PHE A 189 2.60 4.16 25.73
C PHE A 189 2.85 4.62 27.18
N LEU A 190 3.65 5.68 27.38
CA LEU A 190 3.95 6.20 28.71
C LEU A 190 2.70 6.75 29.42
N ARG A 191 1.81 7.43 28.69
CA ARG A 191 0.51 7.89 29.23
C ARG A 191 -0.35 6.72 29.69
N ALA A 192 -0.50 5.70 28.84
CA ALA A 192 -1.27 4.50 29.16
C ALA A 192 -0.65 3.70 30.31
N ARG A 193 0.67 3.64 30.40
CA ARG A 193 1.41 2.99 31.49
C ARG A 193 1.14 3.66 32.84
N ARG A 194 0.98 4.99 32.87
CA ARG A 194 0.68 5.74 34.10
C ARG A 194 -0.74 5.50 34.60
N THR A 195 -1.70 5.30 33.69
CA THR A 195 -3.12 5.19 34.04
C THR A 195 -3.62 3.75 34.21
N SER A 196 -2.93 2.76 33.62
CA SER A 196 -3.33 1.36 33.65
C SER A 196 -2.66 0.58 34.79
N LYS A 197 -3.45 -0.20 35.54
CA LYS A 197 -2.94 -1.14 36.57
C LYS A 197 -2.54 -2.52 35.99
N GLY A 198 -2.74 -2.74 34.69
CA GLY A 198 -2.56 -4.03 34.02
C GLY A 198 -1.55 -4.01 32.87
N PRO A 199 -1.47 -5.11 32.11
CA PRO A 199 -0.60 -5.22 30.93
C PRO A 199 -0.93 -4.14 29.89
N VAL A 200 0.10 -3.47 29.37
CA VAL A 200 -0.01 -2.48 28.30
C VAL A 200 1.08 -2.75 27.26
N LEU A 201 0.66 -2.70 26.01
CA LEU A 201 1.48 -2.87 24.82
C LEU A 201 1.19 -1.70 23.88
N ALA A 202 2.20 -1.07 23.32
CA ALA A 202 2.07 -0.20 22.15
C ALA A 202 2.88 -0.78 21.00
N LEU A 203 2.29 -0.81 19.81
CA LEU A 203 2.87 -1.46 18.65
C LEU A 203 2.80 -0.53 17.43
N SER A 204 3.89 -0.44 16.67
CA SER A 204 3.92 0.10 15.31
C SER A 204 4.44 -0.96 14.35
N ARG A 205 4.60 -0.62 13.06
CA ARG A 205 5.27 -1.50 12.09
C ARG A 205 6.70 -1.89 12.46
N ARG A 206 7.34 -1.19 13.41
CA ARG A 206 8.75 -1.37 13.76
C ARG A 206 8.98 -1.59 15.24
N THR A 207 8.19 -0.95 16.07
CA THR A 207 8.46 -0.83 17.50
C THR A 207 7.39 -1.55 18.30
N MET A 208 7.83 -2.31 19.31
CA MET A 208 6.96 -2.95 20.29
C MET A 208 7.39 -2.49 21.69
N LEU A 209 6.53 -1.72 22.36
CA LEU A 209 6.75 -1.26 23.72
C LEU A 209 5.82 -2.01 24.67
N VAL A 210 6.38 -2.63 25.70
CA VAL A 210 5.62 -3.39 26.70
C VAL A 210 5.95 -2.90 28.10
N ASN A 211 4.96 -2.85 28.98
CA ASN A 211 5.21 -2.61 30.41
C ASN A 211 5.56 -3.93 31.12
N GLY A 212 6.08 -3.85 32.35
CA GLY A 212 6.48 -5.04 33.10
C GLY A 212 5.36 -6.07 33.32
N ALA A 213 4.10 -5.62 33.40
CA ALA A 213 2.94 -6.52 33.53
C ALA A 213 2.61 -7.29 32.24
N ALA A 214 3.06 -6.83 31.08
CA ALA A 214 2.93 -7.53 29.81
C ALA A 214 4.12 -8.47 29.53
N THR A 215 5.22 -8.35 30.27
CA THR A 215 6.37 -9.25 30.18
C THR A 215 5.95 -10.68 30.57
N GLY A 216 6.25 -11.66 29.72
CA GLY A 216 5.82 -13.06 29.88
C GLY A 216 4.39 -13.38 29.41
N ILE A 217 3.64 -12.36 28.98
CA ILE A 217 2.36 -12.53 28.26
C ILE A 217 2.60 -12.48 26.75
N VAL A 218 3.45 -11.56 26.30
CA VAL A 218 3.82 -11.36 24.89
C VAL A 218 5.34 -11.30 24.75
N GLU A 219 5.86 -11.85 23.65
CA GLU A 219 7.27 -11.89 23.31
C GLU A 219 7.56 -11.15 21.99
N PRO A 220 8.83 -10.74 21.73
CA PRO A 220 9.18 -10.06 20.48
C PRO A 220 8.83 -10.85 19.21
N ALA A 221 8.83 -12.19 19.28
CA ALA A 221 8.45 -13.07 18.16
C ALA A 221 6.96 -12.97 17.80
N ASP A 222 6.10 -12.52 18.72
CA ASP A 222 4.65 -12.39 18.51
C ASP A 222 4.29 -11.13 17.71
N ARG A 223 5.24 -10.24 17.48
CA ARG A 223 5.03 -8.88 16.93
C ARG A 223 4.21 -8.87 15.65
N GLU A 224 4.58 -9.68 14.66
CA GLU A 224 3.88 -9.71 13.36
C GLU A 224 2.44 -10.24 13.52
N LEU A 225 2.24 -11.30 14.31
CA LEU A 225 0.91 -11.87 14.58
C LEU A 225 0.01 -10.87 15.33
N LEU A 226 0.58 -10.16 16.30
CA LEU A 226 -0.09 -9.11 17.06
C LEU A 226 -0.47 -7.94 16.16
N TRP A 227 0.47 -7.45 15.36
CA TRP A 227 0.26 -6.33 14.43
C TRP A 227 -0.88 -6.62 13.46
N ASP A 228 -0.81 -7.76 12.78
CA ASP A 228 -1.82 -8.18 11.82
C ASP A 228 -3.21 -8.37 12.47
N SER A 229 -3.26 -8.96 13.67
CA SER A 229 -4.53 -9.18 14.38
C SER A 229 -5.16 -7.88 14.89
N MET A 230 -4.35 -6.95 15.38
CA MET A 230 -4.81 -5.65 15.83
C MET A 230 -5.30 -4.77 14.69
N LEU A 231 -4.59 -4.77 13.56
CA LEU A 231 -5.05 -4.06 12.36
C LEU A 231 -6.39 -4.61 11.87
N ARG A 232 -6.59 -5.94 11.89
CA ARG A 232 -7.90 -6.57 11.60
C ARG A 232 -9.00 -6.11 12.55
N SER A 233 -8.71 -6.01 13.85
CA SER A 233 -9.71 -5.56 14.83
C SER A 233 -10.09 -4.09 14.64
N LEU A 234 -9.09 -3.21 14.45
CA LEU A 234 -9.32 -1.79 14.17
C LEU A 234 -10.14 -1.61 12.89
N ALA A 235 -9.84 -2.43 11.87
CA ALA A 235 -10.61 -2.53 10.65
C ALA A 235 -12.06 -2.97 10.89
N SER A 236 -12.33 -3.91 11.78
CA SER A 236 -13.72 -4.32 12.06
C SER A 236 -14.53 -3.33 12.92
N GLY A 237 -13.92 -2.24 13.40
CA GLY A 237 -14.53 -1.35 14.40
C GLY A 237 -14.82 -2.04 15.74
N GLN A 238 -14.28 -3.24 15.95
CA GLN A 238 -14.59 -4.08 17.10
C GLN A 238 -13.90 -3.54 18.35
N GLN A 239 -14.71 -3.04 19.28
CA GLN A 239 -14.26 -2.45 20.55
C GLN A 239 -14.02 -3.50 21.66
N GLN A 240 -14.51 -4.72 21.46
CA GLN A 240 -14.45 -5.81 22.43
C GLN A 240 -13.11 -6.56 22.37
N PRO A 241 -12.64 -7.14 23.48
CA PRO A 241 -11.45 -7.99 23.47
C PRO A 241 -11.61 -9.17 22.50
N PHE A 242 -10.60 -9.43 21.67
CA PHE A 242 -10.59 -10.51 20.68
C PHE A 242 -9.39 -11.45 20.91
N PRO A 243 -9.50 -12.74 20.57
CA PRO A 243 -8.40 -13.69 20.73
C PRO A 243 -7.32 -13.46 19.68
N VAL A 244 -6.05 -13.53 20.10
CA VAL A 244 -4.88 -13.46 19.22
C VAL A 244 -3.97 -14.66 19.51
N PRO A 245 -3.61 -15.46 18.49
CA PRO A 245 -2.61 -16.51 18.63
C PRO A 245 -1.20 -15.90 18.78
N LEU A 246 -0.42 -16.45 19.69
CA LEU A 246 1.00 -16.17 19.88
C LEU A 246 1.83 -17.22 19.14
N ALA A 247 3.10 -16.91 18.86
CA ALA A 247 4.03 -17.79 18.17
C ALA A 247 4.28 -19.10 18.92
N ASN A 248 4.15 -19.09 20.25
CA ASN A 248 4.24 -20.27 21.11
C ASN A 248 2.96 -21.13 21.16
N GLY A 249 1.94 -20.82 20.34
CA GLY A 249 0.69 -21.56 20.25
C GLY A 249 -0.36 -21.21 21.32
N ARG A 250 -0.03 -20.35 22.30
CA ARG A 250 -1.00 -19.85 23.29
C ARG A 250 -1.92 -18.80 22.65
N GLN A 251 -3.09 -18.60 23.25
CA GLN A 251 -3.98 -17.49 22.89
C GLN A 251 -4.14 -16.50 24.03
N ILE A 252 -4.19 -15.22 23.67
CA ILE A 252 -4.48 -14.11 24.59
C ILE A 252 -5.65 -13.29 24.08
N ALA A 253 -6.39 -12.65 24.98
CA ALA A 253 -7.43 -11.70 24.61
C ALA A 253 -6.84 -10.29 24.60
N ILE A 254 -7.05 -9.54 23.53
CA ILE A 254 -6.53 -8.18 23.38
C ILE A 254 -7.68 -7.21 23.12
N ARG A 255 -7.68 -6.09 23.83
CA ARG A 255 -8.41 -4.88 23.41
C ARG A 255 -7.42 -3.87 22.90
N CYS A 256 -7.70 -3.24 21.76
CA CYS A 256 -6.82 -2.23 21.17
C CYS A 256 -7.55 -0.95 20.75
N GLU A 257 -6.79 0.14 20.69
CA GLU A 257 -7.21 1.47 20.20
C GLU A 257 -6.12 2.05 19.28
N PRO A 258 -6.50 2.78 18.22
CA PRO A 258 -5.52 3.34 17.29
C PRO A 258 -4.76 4.50 17.93
N ILE A 259 -3.47 4.62 17.63
CA ILE A 259 -2.66 5.81 17.90
C ILE A 259 -2.56 6.58 16.59
N LEU A 260 -3.13 7.79 16.58
CA LEU A 260 -3.28 8.60 15.38
C LEU A 260 -2.47 9.89 15.49
N ASP A 261 -1.93 10.33 14.37
CA ASP A 261 -1.42 11.67 14.14
C ASP A 261 -2.32 12.35 13.09
N GLY A 262 -3.26 13.18 13.57
CA GLY A 262 -4.39 13.62 12.76
C GLY A 262 -5.25 12.43 12.29
N ILE A 263 -5.22 12.15 10.98
CA ILE A 263 -5.92 11.01 10.34
C ILE A 263 -5.01 9.82 10.03
N ARG A 264 -3.69 9.94 10.27
CA ARG A 264 -2.68 8.92 9.95
C ARG A 264 -2.50 7.96 11.11
N LEU A 265 -2.51 6.65 10.83
CA LEU A 265 -2.27 5.62 11.85
C LEU A 265 -0.77 5.46 12.12
N VAL A 266 -0.32 5.89 13.30
CA VAL A 266 1.07 5.76 13.78
C VAL A 266 1.32 4.37 14.39
N GLY A 267 0.33 3.86 15.11
CA GLY A 267 0.44 2.59 15.79
C GLY A 267 -0.85 2.19 16.48
N VAL A 268 -0.74 1.21 17.38
CA VAL A 268 -1.85 0.65 18.12
C VAL A 268 -1.47 0.54 19.58
N LEU A 269 -2.32 1.03 20.47
CA LEU A 269 -2.23 0.75 21.89
C LEU A 269 -3.13 -0.44 22.22
N ALA A 270 -2.61 -1.40 22.96
CA ALA A 270 -3.27 -2.64 23.28
C ALA A 270 -3.14 -3.01 24.76
N ARG A 271 -4.18 -3.66 25.29
CA ARG A 271 -4.24 -4.14 26.67
C ARG A 271 -4.47 -5.65 26.64
N PRO A 272 -3.39 -6.46 26.69
CA PRO A 272 -3.52 -7.91 26.65
C PRO A 272 -4.00 -8.46 27.99
N ARG A 273 -4.75 -9.56 27.94
CA ARG A 273 -5.17 -10.35 29.09
C ARG A 273 -4.89 -11.82 28.81
N THR A 274 -4.27 -12.50 29.76
CA THR A 274 -4.20 -13.96 29.75
C THR A 274 -5.61 -14.52 29.83
N ALA A 275 -5.95 -15.43 28.92
CA ALA A 275 -7.20 -16.18 29.03
C ALA A 275 -7.11 -17.04 30.31
N THR A 276 -7.95 -16.75 31.30
CA THR A 276 -8.09 -17.62 32.47
C THR A 276 -8.77 -18.90 32.00
N ALA A 277 -8.05 -20.03 32.10
CA ALA A 277 -8.66 -21.34 31.98
C ALA A 277 -9.77 -21.45 33.05
N ARG A 278 -11.04 -21.39 32.64
CA ARG A 278 -12.17 -21.84 33.46
C ARG A 278 -12.71 -23.12 32.84
N THR A 279 -12.28 -24.22 33.42
CA THR A 279 -12.88 -25.55 33.27
C THR A 279 -14.08 -25.71 34.21
N HIS A 280 -15.03 -26.55 33.79
CA HIS A 280 -16.30 -27.00 34.40
C HIS A 280 -17.56 -26.17 34.05
N GLY A 281 -18.60 -26.71 33.37
CA GLY A 281 -18.79 -28.11 32.95
C GLY A 281 -20.03 -28.40 32.07
N ALA A 282 -20.04 -29.67 31.62
CA ALA A 282 -21.07 -30.49 30.96
C ALA A 282 -21.55 -30.14 29.53
N PRO A 283 -21.80 -31.16 28.68
CA PRO A 283 -21.59 -31.07 27.24
C PRO A 283 -22.89 -30.69 26.53
N GLU A 284 -23.07 -29.41 26.20
CA GLU A 284 -23.96 -29.07 25.11
C GLU A 284 -23.25 -29.37 23.79
N ARG A 285 -23.65 -30.50 23.20
CA ARG A 285 -23.60 -30.72 21.76
C ARG A 285 -24.25 -29.52 21.05
N ARG A 286 -23.48 -28.47 20.79
CA ARG A 286 -23.76 -27.53 19.71
C ARG A 286 -22.76 -27.83 18.62
N ASN A 287 -23.28 -28.50 17.60
CA ASN A 287 -22.73 -28.60 16.27
C ASN A 287 -21.80 -27.44 16.00
N THR A 288 -20.50 -27.72 15.97
CA THR A 288 -19.60 -26.98 15.11
C THR A 288 -20.06 -27.27 13.69
N ALA A 289 -21.07 -26.53 13.23
CA ALA A 289 -21.18 -26.24 11.83
C ALA A 289 -19.86 -25.54 11.52
N SER A 290 -18.90 -26.29 10.99
CA SER A 290 -17.66 -25.74 10.46
C SER A 290 -18.09 -24.63 9.51
N THR A 291 -17.80 -23.37 9.87
CA THR A 291 -18.01 -22.28 8.94
C THR A 291 -17.23 -22.67 7.67
N PRO A 292 -17.91 -22.85 6.53
CA PRO A 292 -17.25 -23.40 5.36
C PRO A 292 -16.08 -22.47 4.97
N ALA A 293 -14.99 -23.03 4.45
CA ALA A 293 -13.81 -22.23 4.10
C ALA A 293 -14.04 -21.29 2.90
N TYR A 294 -15.11 -21.56 2.14
CA TYR A 294 -15.50 -20.87 0.91
C TYR A 294 -17.02 -20.67 0.85
N GLY A 295 -17.48 -19.75 0.00
CA GLY A 295 -18.90 -19.44 -0.21
C GLY A 295 -19.46 -18.39 0.75
N TRP A 296 -20.70 -17.96 0.54
CA TRP A 296 -21.30 -16.83 1.28
C TRP A 296 -21.40 -17.05 2.79
N SER A 297 -21.62 -18.29 3.23
CA SER A 297 -21.65 -18.67 4.63
C SER A 297 -20.26 -18.68 5.30
N SER A 298 -19.17 -18.50 4.53
CA SER A 298 -17.79 -18.31 5.03
C SER A 298 -17.46 -16.85 5.35
N LEU A 299 -18.30 -15.91 4.89
CA LEU A 299 -18.09 -14.49 5.12
C LEU A 299 -18.44 -14.12 6.56
N THR A 300 -17.57 -13.36 7.18
CA THR A 300 -17.83 -12.67 8.44
C THR A 300 -18.85 -11.55 8.25
N ALA A 301 -19.49 -11.10 9.34
CA ALA A 301 -20.45 -9.99 9.26
C ALA A 301 -19.86 -8.71 8.63
N ALA A 302 -18.57 -8.43 8.86
CA ALA A 302 -17.87 -7.30 8.26
C ALA A 302 -17.61 -7.50 6.75
N GLU A 303 -17.18 -8.69 6.34
CA GLU A 303 -17.00 -9.03 4.92
C GLU A 303 -18.33 -9.01 4.16
N LEU A 304 -19.42 -9.44 4.80
CA LEU A 304 -20.77 -9.38 4.25
C LEU A 304 -21.24 -7.93 4.07
N ALA A 305 -21.08 -7.10 5.11
CA ALA A 305 -21.43 -5.68 5.05
C ALA A 305 -20.64 -4.95 3.95
N VAL A 306 -19.33 -5.23 3.83
CA VAL A 306 -18.50 -4.68 2.76
C VAL A 306 -18.95 -5.17 1.38
N ALA A 307 -19.23 -6.47 1.23
CA ALA A 307 -19.73 -7.04 -0.03
C ALA A 307 -21.08 -6.43 -0.45
N GLU A 308 -21.95 -6.12 0.50
CA GLU A 308 -23.25 -5.48 0.27
C GLU A 308 -23.10 -4.01 -0.15
N GLN A 309 -22.28 -3.21 0.54
CA GLN A 309 -22.01 -1.83 0.13
C GLN A 309 -21.37 -1.76 -1.26
N VAL A 310 -20.47 -2.69 -1.56
CA VAL A 310 -19.79 -2.76 -2.86
C VAL A 310 -20.74 -3.23 -3.97
N ALA A 311 -21.66 -4.14 -3.67
CA ALA A 311 -22.72 -4.55 -4.59
C ALA A 311 -23.71 -3.43 -4.93
N GLN A 312 -23.91 -2.47 -4.01
CA GLN A 312 -24.70 -1.25 -4.24
C GLN A 312 -23.99 -0.20 -5.11
N GLY A 313 -22.76 -0.47 -5.56
CA GLY A 313 -21.99 0.43 -6.43
C GLY A 313 -21.11 1.43 -5.68
N LEU A 314 -21.10 1.44 -4.34
CA LEU A 314 -20.28 2.36 -3.56
C LEU A 314 -18.79 2.06 -3.69
N THR A 315 -17.98 3.05 -4.08
CA THR A 315 -16.52 2.94 -4.09
C THR A 315 -15.98 2.53 -2.72
N ASN A 316 -14.75 2.00 -2.65
CA ASN A 316 -14.17 1.60 -1.37
C ASN A 316 -14.09 2.80 -0.39
N ARG A 317 -13.94 4.02 -0.91
CA ARG A 317 -13.99 5.26 -0.13
C ARG A 317 -15.38 5.58 0.41
N GLU A 318 -16.42 5.41 -0.39
CA GLU A 318 -17.81 5.65 0.04
C GLU A 318 -18.28 4.56 1.01
N ALA A 319 -17.95 3.29 0.73
CA ALA A 319 -18.19 2.18 1.65
C ALA A 319 -17.43 2.37 2.98
N ALA A 320 -16.20 2.89 2.94
CA ALA A 320 -15.44 3.25 4.13
C ALA A 320 -16.13 4.34 4.95
N ALA A 321 -16.62 5.40 4.30
CA ALA A 321 -17.38 6.45 4.96
C ALA A 321 -18.70 5.92 5.57
N HIS A 322 -19.41 5.05 4.84
CA HIS A 322 -20.66 4.43 5.30
C HIS A 322 -20.47 3.48 6.49
N LEU A 323 -19.34 2.77 6.53
CA LEU A 323 -19.05 1.79 7.58
C LEU A 323 -18.22 2.37 8.74
N TYR A 324 -17.87 3.67 8.69
CA TYR A 324 -16.96 4.33 9.63
C TYR A 324 -15.59 3.65 9.71
N LEU A 325 -15.11 3.15 8.57
CA LEU A 325 -13.85 2.43 8.44
C LEU A 325 -12.87 3.22 7.56
N SER A 326 -11.60 2.82 7.56
CA SER A 326 -10.64 3.36 6.60
C SER A 326 -10.84 2.70 5.22
N PRO A 327 -10.52 3.37 4.09
CA PRO A 327 -10.52 2.71 2.78
C PRO A 327 -9.63 1.45 2.76
N HIS A 328 -8.50 1.49 3.46
CA HIS A 328 -7.58 0.34 3.58
C HIS A 328 -8.23 -0.88 4.25
N THR A 329 -9.10 -0.62 5.22
CA THR A 329 -9.92 -1.64 5.89
C THR A 329 -10.88 -2.29 4.90
N ILE A 330 -11.53 -1.50 4.05
CA ILE A 330 -12.44 -2.00 3.01
C ILE A 330 -11.69 -2.89 2.02
N ASP A 331 -10.50 -2.48 1.56
CA ASP A 331 -9.67 -3.27 0.64
C ASP A 331 -9.21 -4.59 1.26
N PHE A 332 -8.90 -4.58 2.55
CA PHE A 332 -8.57 -5.79 3.28
C PHE A 332 -9.76 -6.76 3.28
N HIS A 333 -10.96 -6.29 3.60
CA HIS A 333 -12.16 -7.12 3.60
C HIS A 333 -12.53 -7.61 2.20
N LEU A 334 -12.41 -6.77 1.17
CA LEU A 334 -12.66 -7.18 -0.22
C LEU A 334 -11.70 -8.28 -0.69
N ARG A 335 -10.41 -8.22 -0.33
CA ARG A 335 -9.47 -9.30 -0.65
C ARG A 335 -9.88 -10.63 -0.01
N GLN A 336 -10.41 -10.61 1.21
CA GLN A 336 -10.90 -11.82 1.86
C GLN A 336 -12.21 -12.31 1.26
N VAL A 337 -13.14 -11.40 0.92
CA VAL A 337 -14.40 -11.71 0.21
C VAL A 337 -14.09 -12.35 -1.14
N PHE A 338 -13.20 -11.76 -1.92
CA PHE A 338 -12.78 -12.26 -3.23
C PHE A 338 -12.19 -13.67 -3.14
N ARG A 339 -11.29 -13.89 -2.18
CA ARG A 339 -10.70 -15.21 -1.94
C ARG A 339 -11.75 -16.24 -1.50
N LYS A 340 -12.68 -15.86 -0.62
CA LYS A 340 -13.68 -16.76 -0.04
C LYS A 340 -14.82 -17.09 -1.01
N LEU A 341 -15.21 -16.15 -1.87
CA LEU A 341 -16.23 -16.34 -2.89
C LEU A 341 -15.68 -16.79 -4.25
N ASP A 342 -14.35 -16.90 -4.37
CA ASP A 342 -13.63 -17.18 -5.62
C ASP A 342 -14.01 -16.22 -6.76
N VAL A 343 -14.11 -14.93 -6.45
CA VAL A 343 -14.36 -13.85 -7.42
C VAL A 343 -13.11 -13.01 -7.58
N ARG A 344 -12.84 -12.59 -8.82
CA ARG A 344 -11.59 -11.92 -9.20
C ARG A 344 -11.75 -10.42 -9.41
N SER A 345 -12.98 -9.93 -9.42
CA SER A 345 -13.27 -8.53 -9.64
C SER A 345 -14.47 -8.05 -8.84
N ARG A 346 -14.51 -6.74 -8.64
CA ARG A 346 -15.66 -6.03 -8.07
C ARG A 346 -16.95 -6.29 -8.86
N VAL A 347 -16.85 -6.38 -10.18
CA VAL A 347 -18.00 -6.67 -11.07
C VAL A 347 -18.51 -8.09 -10.84
N GLU A 348 -17.62 -9.07 -10.68
CA GLU A 348 -18.00 -10.44 -10.33
C GLU A 348 -18.62 -10.53 -8.94
N LEU A 349 -18.08 -9.81 -7.96
CA LEU A 349 -18.69 -9.71 -6.62
C LEU A 349 -20.10 -9.13 -6.70
N THR A 350 -20.31 -8.00 -7.38
CA THR A 350 -21.65 -7.39 -7.55
C THR A 350 -22.62 -8.38 -8.20
N ARG A 351 -22.22 -9.08 -9.26
CA ARG A 351 -23.05 -10.10 -9.90
C ARG A 351 -23.38 -11.26 -8.97
N ALA A 352 -22.41 -11.73 -8.18
CA ALA A 352 -22.60 -12.80 -7.21
C ALA A 352 -23.57 -12.39 -6.08
N THR A 353 -23.46 -11.14 -5.58
CA THR A 353 -24.36 -10.61 -4.55
C THR A 353 -25.78 -10.47 -5.08
N LEU A 354 -25.96 -9.94 -6.29
CA LEU A 354 -27.28 -9.79 -6.93
C LEU A 354 -27.96 -11.14 -7.20
N ARG A 355 -27.19 -12.15 -7.64
CA ARG A 355 -27.69 -13.53 -7.82
C ARG A 355 -28.19 -14.12 -6.49
N ARG A 356 -27.43 -13.92 -5.40
CA ARG A 356 -27.82 -14.35 -4.05
C ARG A 356 -29.10 -13.66 -3.56
N GLN A 357 -29.30 -12.39 -3.89
CA GLN A 357 -30.52 -11.64 -3.52
C GLN A 357 -31.74 -12.02 -4.36
N ALA A 358 -31.54 -12.61 -5.53
CA ALA A 358 -32.61 -13.06 -6.43
C ALA A 358 -33.07 -14.51 -6.18
N GLU A 359 -32.34 -15.30 -5.39
CA GLU A 359 -32.77 -16.63 -4.94
C GLU A 359 -33.72 -16.47 -3.73
N PRO A 360 -35.02 -16.80 -3.85
CA PRO A 360 -35.91 -16.82 -2.70
C PRO A 360 -35.46 -17.92 -1.73
N ALA A 361 -35.42 -17.61 -0.44
CA ALA A 361 -35.23 -18.61 0.61
C ALA A 361 -36.36 -19.65 0.50
N LEU A 362 -36.00 -20.87 0.09
CA LEU A 362 -36.87 -22.06 0.13
C LEU A 362 -37.09 -22.52 1.57
#